data_AF-A8MCJ7-F1
#
_entry.id   AF-A8MCJ7-F1
#
_cell.length_a   1.000
_cell.length_b   1.000
_cell.length_c   1.000
_cell.angle_alpha   90.00
_cell.angle_beta   90.00
_cell.angle_gamma   90.00
#
_symmetry.space_group_name_H-M   'P 1'
#
loop_
_entity.id
_entity.type
_entity.pdbx_description
1 polymer ?
#
loop_
_entity_poly.entity_id
_entity_poly.type
_entity_poly.pdbx_seq_one_letter_code
_entity_poly.pdbx_strand_id
1 'polypeptide(L)'
;MIKSKVLLVGDGAREHAIAEALSRSVNEPRISALVNHINPGIRRIVESTGGSLVIGPLNQEGVVKAINVINPDLVVIGPEEPQFAGVADKAVEMGVPTFGALSRLARIEQSKAFARWLMWRYRIPGRIAYRAFRSVEEAIEYVKNAGSVAIKPARQSGGKGVRVFWVNQAYLRDGVNDAKETQLIDAANDVLKYGDVEDLIIVEETVSGVEYTVQVITDGVNILPLPPIQDHPHAFDGDIGPECGGMGSVAGPGARLPFLRDDEYWESVNIVKSTINALQRETGLRYVGVLSGQFMLTSYGPTLIEYYSRLGDPEALNALALLRGDFLELIEAAVEGRLPSFNYSFSNEVTVAKAIAPLGYPHRRDLAAGRRISIDFNGIKKLGCGLYFGSVEYVNGEYRTLGSRAVEILATGSSYSEAHAKAEECISLVKSSDWKLIHRVDVGEPSLMERRIRDAELVREVYRWRRSHGLGRVRIDWVPGRDVAVYDYS
;
A
#
# COMPACT_ATOMS: atom_id res chain seq x y z
N MET A 1 12.86 -28.02 20.23
CA MET A 1 13.07 -26.68 19.65
C MET A 1 12.15 -25.71 20.37
N ILE A 2 12.66 -24.56 20.81
CA ILE A 2 11.80 -23.49 21.33
C ILE A 2 11.16 -22.85 20.10
N LYS A 3 9.83 -22.95 19.98
CA LYS A 3 9.06 -22.35 18.88
C LYS A 3 8.99 -20.84 19.12
N SER A 4 9.36 -20.03 18.12
CA SER A 4 9.21 -18.57 18.21
C SER A 4 7.74 -18.22 18.48
N LYS A 5 7.50 -17.42 19.52
CA LYS A 5 6.18 -16.84 19.81
C LYS A 5 6.07 -15.51 19.08
N VAL A 6 5.22 -15.46 18.08
CA VAL A 6 5.01 -14.25 17.29
C VAL A 6 3.73 -13.56 17.75
N LEU A 7 3.79 -12.26 18.00
CA LEU A 7 2.62 -11.40 18.17
C LEU A 7 2.43 -10.56 16.90
N LEU A 8 1.42 -10.90 16.11
CA LEU A 8 0.97 -10.11 14.97
C LEU A 8 0.03 -8.99 15.43
N VAL A 9 0.22 -7.78 14.92
CA VAL A 9 -0.66 -6.62 15.19
C VAL A 9 -1.42 -6.28 13.91
N GLY A 10 -2.76 -6.30 13.99
CA GLY A 10 -3.68 -5.95 12.90
C GLY A 10 -4.58 -7.09 12.45
N ASP A 11 -5.62 -6.75 11.69
CA ASP A 11 -6.79 -7.60 11.46
C ASP A 11 -7.36 -7.53 10.03
N GLY A 12 -6.62 -7.00 9.06
CA GLY A 12 -6.99 -6.97 7.65
C GLY A 12 -6.53 -8.19 6.83
N ALA A 13 -6.75 -8.12 5.51
CA ALA A 13 -6.38 -9.19 4.58
C ALA A 13 -4.86 -9.35 4.46
N ARG A 14 -4.12 -8.23 4.43
CA ARG A 14 -2.66 -8.22 4.59
C ARG A 14 -2.20 -8.96 5.84
N GLU A 15 -2.80 -8.69 7.01
CA GLU A 15 -2.40 -9.38 8.23
C GLU A 15 -2.75 -10.86 8.22
N HIS A 16 -3.87 -11.23 7.61
CA HIS A 16 -4.17 -12.63 7.35
C HIS A 16 -3.11 -13.29 6.44
N ALA A 17 -2.67 -12.62 5.38
CA ALA A 17 -1.60 -13.11 4.51
C ALA A 17 -0.24 -13.23 5.24
N ILE A 18 0.08 -12.27 6.12
CA ILE A 18 1.26 -12.33 6.98
C ILE A 18 1.17 -13.52 7.94
N ALA A 19 0.03 -13.71 8.62
CA ALA A 19 -0.19 -14.84 9.51
C ALA A 19 -0.05 -16.18 8.78
N GLU A 20 -0.58 -16.26 7.56
CA GLU A 20 -0.47 -17.47 6.74
C GLU A 20 0.98 -17.74 6.34
N ALA A 21 1.70 -16.72 5.86
CA ALA A 21 3.11 -16.83 5.51
C ALA A 21 3.98 -17.26 6.70
N LEU A 22 3.74 -16.70 7.90
CA LEU A 22 4.41 -17.11 9.14
C LEU A 22 4.09 -18.56 9.50
N SER A 23 2.84 -18.99 9.33
CA SER A 23 2.39 -20.34 9.70
C SER A 23 2.99 -21.45 8.82
N ARG A 24 3.49 -21.10 7.63
CA ARG A 24 4.19 -22.01 6.71
C ARG A 24 5.66 -22.25 7.09
N SER A 25 6.18 -21.55 8.09
CA SER A 25 7.56 -21.70 8.54
C SER A 25 7.84 -23.11 9.05
N VAL A 26 9.02 -23.65 8.71
CA VAL A 26 9.47 -24.96 9.18
C VAL A 26 9.74 -24.99 10.69
N ASN A 27 9.90 -23.81 11.30
CA ASN A 27 10.09 -23.65 12.74
C ASN A 27 8.78 -23.71 13.55
N GLU A 28 7.64 -23.85 12.87
CA GLU A 28 6.30 -24.01 13.43
C GLU A 28 5.99 -23.00 14.56
N PRO A 29 6.05 -21.68 14.30
CA PRO A 29 5.89 -20.66 15.32
C PRO A 29 4.52 -20.74 15.99
N ARG A 30 4.46 -20.29 17.24
CA ARG A 30 3.17 -20.04 17.91
C ARG A 30 2.73 -18.62 17.57
N ILE A 31 1.68 -18.48 16.76
CA ILE A 31 1.22 -17.18 16.27
C ILE A 31 0.05 -16.71 17.12
N SER A 32 0.25 -15.60 17.82
CA SER A 32 -0.78 -14.85 18.53
C SER A 32 -1.07 -13.55 17.79
N ALA A 33 -2.23 -12.93 18.02
CA ALA A 33 -2.55 -11.66 17.38
C ALA A 33 -3.26 -10.67 18.31
N LEU A 34 -2.90 -9.40 18.19
CA LEU A 34 -3.64 -8.25 18.73
C LEU A 34 -4.52 -7.68 17.61
N VAL A 35 -5.83 -7.68 17.84
CA VAL A 35 -6.84 -7.33 16.82
C VAL A 35 -7.92 -6.39 17.40
N ASN A 36 -8.47 -5.49 16.58
CA ASN A 36 -9.66 -4.71 16.98
C ASN A 36 -10.94 -5.55 16.83
N HIS A 37 -10.99 -6.40 15.80
CA HIS A 37 -12.08 -7.32 15.55
C HIS A 37 -11.58 -8.73 15.23
N ILE A 38 -12.41 -9.75 15.45
CA ILE A 38 -12.04 -11.13 15.19
C ILE A 38 -12.13 -11.41 13.68
N ASN A 39 -11.01 -11.24 12.99
CA ASN A 39 -10.84 -11.71 11.61
C ASN A 39 -10.87 -13.26 11.58
N PRO A 40 -11.80 -13.89 10.84
CA PRO A 40 -11.95 -15.35 10.85
C PRO A 40 -10.72 -16.13 10.37
N GLY A 41 -9.99 -15.56 9.40
CA GLY A 41 -8.78 -16.16 8.85
C GLY A 41 -7.63 -16.17 9.84
N ILE A 42 -7.35 -15.01 10.43
CA ILE A 42 -6.33 -14.87 11.49
C ILE A 42 -6.68 -15.76 12.68
N ARG A 43 -7.95 -15.78 13.11
CA ARG A 43 -8.40 -16.65 14.20
C ARG A 43 -8.05 -18.11 13.95
N ARG A 44 -8.35 -18.62 12.74
CA ARG A 44 -8.07 -20.02 12.38
C ARG A 44 -6.58 -20.35 12.50
N ILE A 45 -5.70 -19.44 12.07
CA ILE A 45 -4.24 -19.61 12.13
C ILE A 45 -3.74 -19.56 13.58
N VAL A 46 -4.26 -18.62 14.37
CA VAL A 46 -3.92 -18.51 15.80
C VAL A 46 -4.32 -19.79 16.54
N GLU A 47 -5.52 -20.31 16.28
CA GLU A 47 -5.98 -21.58 16.86
C GLU A 47 -5.14 -22.78 16.37
N SER A 48 -4.79 -22.85 15.07
CA SER A 48 -4.01 -23.99 14.54
C SER A 48 -2.56 -24.02 14.99
N THR A 49 -1.99 -22.86 15.36
CA THR A 49 -0.61 -22.75 15.88
C THR A 49 -0.54 -22.77 17.41
N GLY A 50 -1.70 -22.88 18.09
CA GLY A 50 -1.79 -22.89 19.55
C GLY A 50 -1.43 -21.55 20.20
N GLY A 51 -1.63 -20.45 19.48
CA GLY A 51 -1.46 -19.09 19.99
C GLY A 51 -2.71 -18.55 20.70
N SER A 52 -2.78 -17.24 20.88
CA SER A 52 -3.93 -16.59 21.52
C SER A 52 -4.30 -15.27 20.84
N LEU A 53 -5.60 -15.02 20.76
CA LEU A 53 -6.14 -13.74 20.29
C LEU A 53 -6.31 -12.79 21.47
N VAL A 54 -5.78 -11.58 21.33
CA VAL A 54 -5.98 -10.47 22.25
C VAL A 54 -6.83 -9.42 21.53
N ILE A 55 -8.04 -9.19 22.04
CA ILE A 55 -8.90 -8.12 21.53
C ILE A 55 -8.58 -6.85 22.31
N GLY A 56 -8.26 -5.79 21.58
CA GLY A 56 -7.90 -4.50 22.16
C GLY A 56 -7.57 -3.46 21.10
N PRO A 57 -7.40 -2.19 21.51
CA PRO A 57 -7.04 -1.13 20.58
C PRO A 57 -5.65 -1.39 19.96
N LEU A 58 -5.48 -1.12 18.68
CA LEU A 58 -4.16 -1.24 18.01
C LEU A 58 -3.27 -0.02 18.27
N ASN A 59 -2.98 0.24 19.55
CA ASN A 59 -2.16 1.35 20.03
C ASN A 59 -1.19 0.88 21.14
N GLN A 60 -0.44 1.80 21.75
CA GLN A 60 0.55 1.46 22.78
C GLN A 60 -0.05 0.71 23.98
N GLU A 61 -1.26 1.07 24.41
CA GLU A 61 -1.91 0.39 25.54
C GLU A 61 -2.25 -1.07 25.18
N GLY A 62 -2.81 -1.28 23.98
CA GLY A 62 -3.15 -2.61 23.51
C GLY A 62 -1.92 -3.51 23.34
N VAL A 63 -0.82 -2.99 22.80
CA VAL A 63 0.41 -3.80 22.63
C VAL A 63 1.05 -4.13 23.98
N VAL A 64 1.06 -3.21 24.96
CA VAL A 64 1.56 -3.50 26.32
C VAL A 64 0.75 -4.64 26.94
N LYS A 65 -0.58 -4.57 26.86
CA LYS A 65 -1.47 -5.62 27.34
C LYS A 65 -1.19 -6.95 26.64
N ALA A 66 -1.05 -6.93 25.31
CA ALA A 66 -0.78 -8.14 24.53
C ALA A 66 0.58 -8.75 24.88
N ILE A 67 1.64 -7.95 24.98
CA ILE A 67 2.99 -8.41 25.37
C ILE A 67 2.97 -9.05 26.76
N ASN A 68 2.30 -8.42 27.74
CA ASN A 68 2.22 -8.96 29.10
C ASN A 68 1.48 -10.31 29.19
N VAL A 69 0.48 -10.53 28.32
CA VAL A 69 -0.30 -11.79 28.29
C VAL A 69 0.42 -12.87 27.50
N ILE A 70 0.98 -12.52 26.34
CA ILE A 70 1.53 -13.48 25.38
C ILE A 70 2.99 -13.82 25.66
N ASN A 71 3.76 -12.85 26.19
CA ASN A 71 5.22 -12.88 26.29
C ASN A 71 5.86 -13.34 24.97
N PRO A 72 5.67 -12.57 23.87
CA PRO A 72 6.17 -12.91 22.55
C PRO A 72 7.69 -12.74 22.45
N ASP A 73 8.31 -13.51 21.56
CA ASP A 73 9.72 -13.40 21.19
C ASP A 73 9.92 -12.39 20.04
N LEU A 74 8.86 -12.12 19.28
CA LEU A 74 8.85 -11.23 18.13
C LEU A 74 7.49 -10.54 17.98
N VAL A 75 7.48 -9.23 17.70
CA VAL A 75 6.29 -8.48 17.29
C VAL A 75 6.37 -8.17 15.79
N VAL A 76 5.28 -8.41 15.06
CA VAL A 76 5.13 -8.06 13.64
C VAL A 76 3.96 -7.12 13.47
N ILE A 77 4.19 -5.94 12.92
CA ILE A 77 3.14 -4.92 12.74
C ILE A 77 2.74 -4.86 11.27
N GLY A 78 1.46 -5.12 10.98
CA GLY A 78 0.92 -5.04 9.63
C GLY A 78 0.46 -3.63 9.23
N PRO A 79 -0.43 -2.97 9.99
CA PRO A 79 -1.03 -1.70 9.60
C PRO A 79 -0.17 -0.48 9.88
N GLU A 80 -0.54 0.60 9.20
CA GLU A 80 0.08 1.92 9.30
C GLU A 80 -0.28 2.67 10.59
N GLU A 81 -1.55 2.68 11.00
CA GLU A 81 -1.99 3.43 12.19
C GLU A 81 -1.29 2.99 13.49
N PRO A 82 -1.06 1.69 13.77
CA PRO A 82 -0.26 1.26 14.92
C PRO A 82 1.17 1.80 14.90
N GLN A 83 1.78 1.91 13.72
CA GLN A 83 3.13 2.46 13.59
C GLN A 83 3.15 3.96 13.90
N PHE A 84 2.16 4.72 13.42
CA PHE A 84 2.01 6.14 13.75
C PHE A 84 1.78 6.33 15.25
N ALA A 85 0.99 5.44 15.87
CA ALA A 85 0.69 5.45 17.29
C ALA A 85 1.87 5.01 18.19
N GLY A 86 3.01 4.62 17.63
CA GLY A 86 4.20 4.21 18.39
C GLY A 86 4.11 2.81 19.01
N VAL A 87 3.34 1.90 18.41
CA VAL A 87 3.27 0.49 18.84
C VAL A 87 4.63 -0.19 18.73
N ALA A 88 5.37 0.08 17.64
CA ALA A 88 6.73 -0.43 17.46
C ALA A 88 7.67 0.10 18.55
N ASP A 89 7.62 1.41 18.81
CA ASP A 89 8.42 2.09 19.83
C ASP A 89 8.20 1.44 21.20
N LYS A 90 6.94 1.18 21.56
CA LYS A 90 6.60 0.58 22.85
C LYS A 90 7.05 -0.88 22.97
N ALA A 91 6.91 -1.67 21.92
CA ALA A 91 7.39 -3.06 21.93
C ALA A 91 8.92 -3.13 22.08
N VAL A 92 9.66 -2.25 21.39
CA VAL A 92 11.11 -2.13 21.51
C VAL A 92 11.54 -1.65 22.90
N GLU A 93 10.84 -0.67 23.48
CA GLU A 93 11.07 -0.20 24.86
C GLU A 93 10.90 -1.33 25.89
N MET A 94 9.94 -2.24 25.66
CA MET A 94 9.73 -3.43 26.47
C MET A 94 10.76 -4.55 26.21
N GLY A 95 11.73 -4.33 25.34
CA GLY A 95 12.79 -5.28 25.01
C GLY A 95 12.37 -6.40 24.07
N VAL A 96 11.23 -6.26 23.36
CA VAL A 96 10.77 -7.28 22.41
C VAL A 96 11.25 -6.93 20.99
N PRO A 97 12.00 -7.83 20.32
CA PRO A 97 12.35 -7.69 18.92
C PRO A 97 11.11 -7.39 18.06
N THR A 98 11.18 -6.38 17.19
CA THR A 98 10.00 -5.86 16.47
C THR A 98 10.31 -5.62 14.99
N PHE A 99 9.44 -6.16 14.14
CA PHE A 99 9.38 -5.89 12.70
C PHE A 99 8.27 -4.89 12.41
N GLY A 100 8.66 -3.62 12.23
CA GLY A 100 7.76 -2.48 12.03
C GLY A 100 8.53 -1.17 12.25
N ALA A 101 8.18 -0.13 11.50
CA ALA A 101 8.81 1.17 11.61
C ALA A 101 8.41 1.87 12.91
N LEU A 102 9.40 2.44 13.59
CA LEU A 102 9.19 3.34 14.72
C LEU A 102 8.41 4.57 14.26
N SER A 103 7.62 5.17 15.14
CA SER A 103 6.74 6.31 14.86
C SER A 103 7.42 7.44 14.08
N ARG A 104 8.65 7.82 14.47
CA ARG A 104 9.44 8.86 13.80
C ARG A 104 9.86 8.49 12.37
N LEU A 105 10.03 7.20 12.08
CA LEU A 105 10.33 6.68 10.74
C LEU A 105 9.03 6.51 9.92
N ALA A 106 7.96 6.00 10.54
CA ALA A 106 6.64 5.83 9.95
C ALA A 106 5.99 7.17 9.52
N ARG A 107 6.49 8.30 10.04
CA ARG A 107 6.13 9.65 9.59
C ARG A 107 6.23 9.82 8.06
N ILE A 108 7.07 9.04 7.38
CA ILE A 108 7.16 9.03 5.92
C ILE A 108 5.85 8.67 5.22
N GLU A 109 5.04 7.79 5.81
CA GLU A 109 3.69 7.48 5.33
C GLU A 109 2.68 8.42 5.99
N GLN A 110 2.81 8.70 7.29
CA GLN A 110 1.86 9.53 8.05
C GLN A 110 1.68 10.92 7.43
N SER A 111 2.76 11.56 6.99
CA SER A 111 2.75 12.93 6.46
C SER A 111 3.33 12.99 5.04
N LYS A 112 2.45 13.19 4.06
CA LYS A 112 2.82 13.38 2.65
C LYS A 112 3.69 14.62 2.45
N ALA A 113 3.46 15.67 3.24
CA ALA A 113 4.30 16.87 3.25
C ALA A 113 5.72 16.58 3.74
N PHE A 114 5.88 15.80 4.81
CA PHE A 114 7.18 15.35 5.29
C PHE A 114 7.90 14.46 4.26
N ALA A 115 7.18 13.54 3.60
CA ALA A 115 7.74 12.72 2.55
C ALA A 115 8.32 13.55 1.40
N ARG A 116 7.57 14.54 0.91
CA ARG A 116 8.06 15.43 -0.14
C ARG A 116 9.22 16.29 0.34
N TRP A 117 9.13 16.86 1.53
CA TRP A 117 10.21 17.63 2.12
C TRP A 117 11.51 16.82 2.20
N LEU A 118 11.44 15.57 2.65
CA LEU A 118 12.60 14.69 2.78
C LEU A 118 13.22 14.42 1.40
N MET A 119 12.40 14.10 0.40
CA MET A 119 12.88 13.88 -0.97
C MET A 119 13.59 15.11 -1.53
N TRP A 120 13.04 16.31 -1.31
CA TRP A 120 13.65 17.55 -1.78
C TRP A 120 14.93 17.91 -1.01
N ARG A 121 14.91 17.78 0.32
CA ARG A 121 16.08 18.06 1.20
C ARG A 121 17.27 17.17 0.86
N TYR A 122 17.03 15.88 0.60
CA TYR A 122 18.08 14.90 0.34
C TYR A 122 18.27 14.62 -1.16
N ARG A 123 17.66 15.42 -2.05
CA ARG A 123 17.75 15.31 -3.52
C ARG A 123 17.44 13.91 -4.05
N ILE A 124 16.45 13.26 -3.46
CA ILE A 124 16.01 11.92 -3.85
C ILE A 124 15.36 12.00 -5.25
N PRO A 125 15.78 11.16 -6.23
CA PRO A 125 15.18 11.13 -7.56
C PRO A 125 13.69 10.75 -7.54
N GLY A 126 13.00 10.93 -8.67
CA GLY A 126 11.58 10.60 -8.81
C GLY A 126 10.62 11.48 -8.00
N ARG A 127 11.10 12.61 -7.48
CA ARG A 127 10.27 13.61 -6.77
C ARG A 127 9.51 14.50 -7.74
N ILE A 128 8.32 14.96 -7.32
CA ILE A 128 7.51 15.93 -8.06
C ILE A 128 7.48 17.28 -7.33
N ALA A 129 7.08 18.32 -8.06
CA ALA A 129 6.83 19.63 -7.46
C ALA A 129 5.62 19.57 -6.52
N TYR A 130 5.72 20.27 -5.39
CA TYR A 130 4.65 20.30 -4.40
C TYR A 130 4.66 21.61 -3.60
N ARG A 131 3.54 21.91 -2.96
CA ARG A 131 3.44 22.88 -1.88
C ARG A 131 2.48 22.35 -0.80
N ALA A 132 2.85 22.53 0.46
CA ALA A 132 2.01 22.18 1.61
C ALA A 132 1.40 23.45 2.23
N PHE A 133 0.20 23.29 2.80
CA PHE A 133 -0.58 24.39 3.35
C PHE A 133 -1.16 24.03 4.71
N ARG A 134 -1.10 24.99 5.63
CA ARG A 134 -1.75 24.93 6.95
C ARG A 134 -3.10 25.66 6.98
N SER A 135 -3.36 26.53 6.00
CA SER A 135 -4.63 27.25 5.81
C SER A 135 -5.30 26.78 4.53
N VAL A 136 -6.60 26.52 4.61
CA VAL A 136 -7.42 26.18 3.44
C VAL A 136 -7.53 27.38 2.51
N GLU A 137 -7.63 28.59 3.07
CA GLU A 137 -7.72 29.85 2.34
C GLU A 137 -6.47 30.09 1.48
N GLU A 138 -5.27 29.90 2.04
CA GLU A 138 -4.01 29.99 1.29
C GLU A 138 -3.93 28.93 0.17
N ALA A 139 -4.41 27.71 0.43
CA ALA A 139 -4.44 26.65 -0.57
C ALA A 139 -5.39 27.00 -1.72
N ILE A 140 -6.56 27.57 -1.43
CA ILE A 140 -7.54 28.05 -2.42
C ILE A 140 -6.91 29.12 -3.32
N GLU A 141 -6.23 30.11 -2.73
CA GLU A 141 -5.57 31.18 -3.50
C GLU A 141 -4.49 30.61 -4.44
N TYR A 142 -3.74 29.62 -3.97
CA TYR A 142 -2.73 28.95 -4.77
C TYR A 142 -3.34 28.18 -5.95
N VAL A 143 -4.37 27.36 -5.72
CA VAL A 143 -4.92 26.49 -6.79
C VAL A 143 -5.72 27.24 -7.85
N LYS A 144 -6.28 28.41 -7.51
CA LYS A 144 -6.98 29.32 -8.45
C LYS A 144 -6.09 29.74 -9.61
N ASN A 145 -4.79 29.85 -9.35
CA ASN A 145 -3.78 30.22 -10.34
C ASN A 145 -2.97 29.01 -10.86
N ALA A 146 -3.17 27.82 -10.30
CA ALA A 146 -2.46 26.62 -10.68
C ALA A 146 -3.11 25.93 -11.89
N GLY A 147 -2.29 25.32 -12.74
CA GLY A 147 -2.73 24.47 -13.84
C GLY A 147 -3.31 23.14 -13.35
N SER A 148 -2.89 22.04 -13.97
CA SER A 148 -3.24 20.71 -13.51
C SER A 148 -2.55 20.41 -12.18
N VAL A 149 -3.34 20.05 -11.17
CA VAL A 149 -2.85 19.77 -9.81
C VAL A 149 -3.50 18.53 -9.21
N ALA A 150 -2.76 17.81 -8.37
CA ALA A 150 -3.27 16.78 -7.50
C ALA A 150 -3.39 17.36 -6.08
N ILE A 151 -4.61 17.42 -5.55
CA ILE A 151 -4.89 17.86 -4.19
C ILE A 151 -5.01 16.61 -3.31
N LYS A 152 -4.28 16.58 -2.19
CA LYS A 152 -4.32 15.45 -1.25
C LYS A 152 -4.36 15.95 0.20
N PRO A 153 -5.02 15.20 1.11
CA PRO A 153 -4.80 15.33 2.54
C PRO A 153 -3.32 15.20 2.87
N ALA A 154 -2.78 16.11 3.68
CA ALA A 154 -1.37 16.04 4.07
C ALA A 154 -1.08 14.86 5.01
N ARG A 155 -2.07 14.41 5.80
CA ARG A 155 -2.00 13.17 6.58
C ARG A 155 -2.46 11.97 5.76
N GLN A 156 -1.90 10.79 6.01
CA GLN A 156 -2.51 9.53 5.56
C GLN A 156 -3.89 9.31 6.17
N SER A 157 -4.87 8.93 5.33
CA SER A 157 -6.29 8.79 5.70
C SER A 157 -6.95 7.58 5.00
N GLY A 158 -6.18 6.53 4.73
CA GLY A 158 -6.67 5.30 4.09
C GLY A 158 -7.03 5.47 2.61
N GLY A 159 -6.21 6.20 1.85
CA GLY A 159 -6.41 6.44 0.41
C GLY A 159 -7.57 7.38 0.07
N LYS A 160 -8.17 8.06 1.06
CA LYS A 160 -9.25 9.01 0.85
C LYS A 160 -8.72 10.42 0.56
N GLY A 161 -9.50 11.19 -0.21
CA GLY A 161 -9.28 12.63 -0.40
C GLY A 161 -8.30 13.02 -1.51
N VAL A 162 -7.68 12.06 -2.23
CA VAL A 162 -6.87 12.38 -3.41
C VAL A 162 -7.78 12.80 -4.57
N ARG A 163 -7.46 13.93 -5.21
CA ARG A 163 -8.19 14.46 -6.37
C ARG A 163 -7.23 15.04 -7.39
N VAL A 164 -7.35 14.57 -8.63
CA VAL A 164 -6.53 15.02 -9.76
C VAL A 164 -7.37 15.92 -10.66
N PHE A 165 -6.92 17.15 -10.87
CA PHE A 165 -7.55 18.12 -11.75
C PHE A 165 -6.72 18.31 -13.00
N TRP A 166 -7.30 17.99 -14.17
CA TRP A 166 -6.70 18.22 -15.48
C TRP A 166 -7.26 19.50 -16.10
N VAL A 167 -6.43 20.54 -16.25
CA VAL A 167 -6.84 21.78 -16.91
C VAL A 167 -6.48 21.68 -18.40
N ASN A 168 -7.38 21.11 -19.21
CA ASN A 168 -7.15 20.96 -20.65
C ASN A 168 -7.57 22.19 -21.47
N GLN A 169 -8.45 23.06 -20.94
CA GLN A 169 -9.05 24.16 -21.72
C GLN A 169 -9.33 25.40 -20.85
N ALA A 170 -9.03 26.60 -21.38
CA ALA A 170 -9.07 27.87 -20.65
C ALA A 170 -10.50 28.41 -20.37
N TYR A 171 -11.54 27.89 -21.03
CA TYR A 171 -12.92 28.39 -20.94
C TYR A 171 -13.78 27.72 -19.86
N LEU A 172 -13.24 26.77 -19.10
CA LEU A 172 -13.91 26.14 -17.94
C LEU A 172 -13.33 26.60 -16.60
N ARG A 173 -12.55 27.69 -16.58
CA ARG A 173 -11.77 28.13 -15.41
C ARG A 173 -12.61 28.33 -14.15
N ASP A 174 -13.78 28.96 -14.26
CA ASP A 174 -14.60 29.27 -13.08
C ASP A 174 -15.17 28.00 -12.44
N GLY A 175 -15.81 27.12 -13.21
CA GLY A 175 -16.34 25.84 -12.70
C GLY A 175 -15.24 24.86 -12.22
N VAL A 176 -14.05 24.88 -12.84
CA VAL A 176 -12.90 24.11 -12.36
C VAL A 176 -12.37 24.66 -11.04
N ASN A 177 -12.38 25.99 -10.86
CA ASN A 177 -11.95 26.61 -9.61
C ASN A 177 -12.91 26.31 -8.46
N ASP A 178 -14.23 26.34 -8.70
CA ASP A 178 -15.23 25.96 -7.69
C ASP A 178 -15.09 24.48 -7.25
N ALA A 179 -14.82 23.59 -8.22
CA ALA A 179 -14.57 22.18 -7.94
C ALA A 179 -13.26 21.97 -7.15
N LYS A 180 -12.18 22.68 -7.51
CA LYS A 180 -10.92 22.67 -6.76
C LYS A 180 -11.13 23.16 -5.32
N GLU A 181 -11.86 24.25 -5.13
CA GLU A 181 -12.17 24.84 -3.83
C GLU A 181 -12.96 23.86 -2.95
N THR A 182 -14.03 23.26 -3.48
CA THR A 182 -14.81 22.24 -2.76
C THR A 182 -13.94 21.06 -2.33
N GLN A 183 -13.08 20.55 -3.22
CA GLN A 183 -12.22 19.41 -2.90
C GLN A 183 -11.09 19.74 -1.92
N LEU A 184 -10.60 20.98 -1.90
CA LEU A 184 -9.68 21.43 -0.85
C LEU A 184 -10.34 21.39 0.53
N ILE A 185 -11.59 21.86 0.61
CA ILE A 185 -12.36 21.82 1.86
C ILE A 185 -12.57 20.38 2.31
N ASP A 186 -12.98 19.48 1.41
CA ASP A 186 -13.14 18.05 1.72
C ASP A 186 -11.82 17.41 2.22
N ALA A 187 -10.71 17.65 1.50
CA ALA A 187 -9.40 17.12 1.87
C ALA A 187 -8.89 17.67 3.22
N ALA A 188 -9.16 18.94 3.52
CA ALA A 188 -8.83 19.54 4.81
C ALA A 188 -9.68 18.95 5.94
N ASN A 189 -10.99 18.78 5.73
CA ASN A 189 -11.88 18.16 6.71
C ASN A 189 -11.47 16.72 7.05
N ASP A 190 -10.98 15.97 6.07
CA ASP A 190 -10.41 14.64 6.29
C ASP A 190 -9.21 14.64 7.24
N VAL A 191 -8.45 15.76 7.32
CA VAL A 191 -7.30 15.91 8.22
C VAL A 191 -7.65 16.57 9.54
N LEU A 192 -8.61 17.50 9.61
CA LEU A 192 -8.93 18.28 10.82
C LEU A 192 -9.27 17.43 12.06
N LYS A 193 -9.78 16.21 11.87
CA LYS A 193 -10.02 15.25 12.96
C LYS A 193 -8.73 14.66 13.56
N TYR A 194 -7.61 14.78 12.86
CA TYR A 194 -6.30 14.27 13.24
C TYR A 194 -5.40 15.44 13.65
N GLY A 195 -5.13 15.56 14.95
CA GLY A 195 -4.25 16.61 15.51
C GLY A 195 -2.76 16.26 15.49
N ASP A 196 -2.32 15.36 14.61
CA ASP A 196 -0.98 14.76 14.60
C ASP A 196 -0.07 15.22 13.45
N VAL A 197 -0.55 16.10 12.57
CA VAL A 197 0.23 16.78 11.53
C VAL A 197 -0.09 18.29 11.51
N GLU A 198 0.90 19.10 11.14
CA GLU A 198 0.73 20.56 11.08
C GLU A 198 0.11 21.04 9.76
N ASP A 199 0.48 20.41 8.66
CA ASP A 199 -0.07 20.70 7.33
C ASP A 199 -1.42 20.00 7.17
N LEU A 200 -2.39 20.70 6.55
CA LEU A 200 -3.71 20.16 6.25
C LEU A 200 -3.77 19.59 4.83
N ILE A 201 -3.19 20.32 3.88
CA ILE A 201 -3.31 20.03 2.45
C ILE A 201 -1.92 19.99 1.82
N ILE A 202 -1.73 19.06 0.89
CA ILE A 202 -0.64 19.11 -0.07
C ILE A 202 -1.20 19.25 -1.48
N VAL A 203 -0.68 20.23 -2.22
CA VAL A 203 -0.97 20.41 -3.65
C VAL A 203 0.28 20.00 -4.41
N GLU A 204 0.13 18.95 -5.19
CA GLU A 204 1.18 18.36 -6.00
C GLU A 204 0.91 18.63 -7.47
N GLU A 205 1.99 18.57 -8.23
CA GLU A 205 1.91 18.49 -9.67
C GLU A 205 1.27 17.17 -10.14
N THR A 206 0.45 17.22 -11.19
CA THR A 206 -0.13 16.02 -11.80
C THR A 206 0.86 15.32 -12.72
N VAL A 207 0.96 14.01 -12.56
CA VAL A 207 1.68 13.13 -13.47
C VAL A 207 0.73 12.11 -14.09
N SER A 208 1.13 11.57 -15.25
CA SER A 208 0.42 10.49 -15.93
C SER A 208 1.40 9.41 -16.35
N GLY A 209 0.91 8.18 -16.37
CA GLY A 209 1.75 7.02 -16.61
C GLY A 209 1.13 5.74 -16.08
N VAL A 210 1.96 4.71 -15.99
CA VAL A 210 1.54 3.38 -15.50
C VAL A 210 1.99 3.19 -14.07
N GLU A 211 1.05 2.92 -13.17
CA GLU A 211 1.32 2.73 -11.74
C GLU A 211 1.87 1.32 -11.42
N TYR A 212 2.78 1.28 -10.45
CA TYR A 212 3.32 0.07 -9.85
C TYR A 212 3.93 0.38 -8.47
N THR A 213 3.89 -0.59 -7.56
CA THR A 213 4.43 -0.51 -6.20
C THR A 213 5.72 -1.31 -6.11
N VAL A 214 6.75 -0.71 -5.50
CA VAL A 214 8.01 -1.38 -5.13
C VAL A 214 8.09 -1.42 -3.61
N GLN A 215 8.20 -2.63 -3.06
CA GLN A 215 8.28 -2.86 -1.62
C GLN A 215 9.67 -3.40 -1.28
N VAL A 216 10.32 -2.87 -0.23
CA VAL A 216 11.60 -3.39 0.24
C VAL A 216 11.52 -3.74 1.73
N ILE A 217 12.02 -4.92 2.08
CA ILE A 217 12.30 -5.29 3.47
C ILE A 217 13.69 -4.77 3.81
N THR A 218 13.85 -4.15 4.97
CA THR A 218 15.11 -3.54 5.39
C THR A 218 15.45 -3.91 6.82
N ASP A 219 16.74 -4.13 7.06
CA ASP A 219 17.32 -4.23 8.41
C ASP A 219 17.96 -2.91 8.86
N GLY A 220 17.81 -1.85 8.06
CA GLY A 220 18.37 -0.50 8.29
C GLY A 220 19.69 -0.26 7.56
N VAL A 221 20.39 -1.31 7.12
CA VAL A 221 21.63 -1.19 6.34
C VAL A 221 21.45 -1.82 4.96
N ASN A 222 20.85 -3.00 4.95
CA ASN A 222 20.61 -3.83 3.79
C ASN A 222 19.14 -3.79 3.42
N ILE A 223 18.86 -4.00 2.13
CA ILE A 223 17.50 -4.10 1.62
C ILE A 223 17.34 -5.42 0.86
N LEU A 224 16.16 -6.01 0.99
CA LEU A 224 15.66 -7.10 0.16
C LEU A 224 14.46 -6.56 -0.61
N PRO A 225 14.61 -6.27 -1.92
CA PRO A 225 13.51 -5.78 -2.74
C PRO A 225 12.58 -6.93 -3.13
N LEU A 226 11.27 -6.72 -2.99
CA LEU A 226 10.21 -7.64 -3.40
C LEU A 226 9.83 -7.37 -4.87
N PRO A 227 9.17 -8.33 -5.58
CA PRO A 227 8.71 -8.13 -6.95
C PRO A 227 7.86 -6.86 -7.08
N PRO A 228 7.98 -6.14 -8.21
CA PRO A 228 7.08 -5.02 -8.48
C PRO A 228 5.65 -5.54 -8.64
N ILE A 229 4.69 -4.84 -8.05
CA ILE A 229 3.27 -5.22 -8.06
C ILE A 229 2.47 -4.06 -8.63
N GLN A 230 1.53 -4.33 -9.53
CA GLN A 230 0.59 -3.31 -9.98
C GLN A 230 -0.69 -3.39 -9.15
N ASP A 231 -0.95 -2.37 -8.34
CA ASP A 231 -2.24 -2.16 -7.67
C ASP A 231 -3.25 -1.48 -8.62
N HIS A 232 -4.54 -1.63 -8.30
CA HIS A 232 -5.67 -1.01 -8.98
C HIS A 232 -6.52 -0.25 -7.94
N PRO A 233 -6.19 1.03 -7.68
CA PRO A 233 -6.80 1.79 -6.58
C PRO A 233 -8.24 2.22 -6.85
N HIS A 234 -8.75 2.11 -8.07
CA HIS A 234 -10.10 2.56 -8.44
C HIS A 234 -11.16 1.48 -8.17
N ALA A 235 -12.33 1.91 -7.71
CA ALA A 235 -13.43 1.03 -7.29
C ALA A 235 -14.03 0.14 -8.40
N PHE A 236 -13.98 0.58 -9.66
CA PHE A 236 -14.65 -0.09 -10.78
C PHE A 236 -13.74 -0.29 -12.00
N ASP A 237 -14.15 -1.19 -12.90
CA ASP A 237 -13.45 -1.55 -14.14
C ASP A 237 -13.10 -0.32 -15.00
N GLY A 238 -11.98 -0.40 -15.71
CA GLY A 238 -11.51 0.69 -16.56
C GLY A 238 -10.89 1.87 -15.80
N ASP A 239 -10.51 1.68 -14.53
CA ASP A 239 -9.95 2.70 -13.65
C ASP A 239 -10.93 3.85 -13.38
N ILE A 240 -12.21 3.51 -13.13
CA ILE A 240 -13.26 4.50 -12.91
C ILE A 240 -13.79 4.46 -11.47
N GLY A 241 -14.45 5.55 -11.09
CA GLY A 241 -14.97 5.73 -9.74
C GLY A 241 -13.91 6.25 -8.78
N PRO A 242 -14.19 6.24 -7.47
CA PRO A 242 -13.28 6.79 -6.49
C PRO A 242 -12.05 5.90 -6.27
N GLU A 243 -10.93 6.54 -5.93
CA GLU A 243 -9.79 5.86 -5.31
C GLU A 243 -10.19 5.25 -3.97
N CYS A 244 -9.62 4.08 -3.70
CA CYS A 244 -9.82 3.27 -2.51
C CYS A 244 -8.49 2.60 -2.13
N GLY A 245 -8.47 1.78 -1.07
CA GLY A 245 -7.25 1.08 -0.67
C GLY A 245 -6.77 -0.04 -1.59
N GLY A 246 -7.24 -0.13 -2.84
CA GLY A 246 -6.90 -1.19 -3.82
C GLY A 246 -8.04 -2.21 -4.02
N MET A 247 -8.58 -2.32 -5.23
CA MET A 247 -9.58 -3.35 -5.59
C MET A 247 -8.96 -4.66 -6.08
N GLY A 248 -7.66 -4.68 -6.27
CA GLY A 248 -6.93 -5.86 -6.70
C GLY A 248 -5.54 -5.50 -7.19
N SER A 249 -4.63 -6.48 -7.20
CA SER A 249 -3.27 -6.27 -7.66
C SER A 249 -2.70 -7.48 -8.38
N VAL A 250 -1.69 -7.25 -9.20
CA VAL A 250 -1.07 -8.30 -10.01
C VAL A 250 0.45 -8.22 -9.95
N ALA A 251 1.10 -9.38 -10.08
CA ALA A 251 2.56 -9.46 -10.19
C ALA A 251 3.01 -10.66 -11.01
N GLY A 252 4.23 -10.59 -11.51
CA GLY A 252 4.87 -11.65 -12.27
C GLY A 252 4.69 -11.53 -13.79
N PRO A 253 5.12 -12.55 -14.56
CA PRO A 253 5.81 -13.74 -14.08
C PRO A 253 7.17 -13.41 -13.45
N GLY A 254 7.51 -14.03 -12.32
CA GLY A 254 8.79 -13.79 -11.64
C GLY A 254 8.86 -12.46 -10.89
N ALA A 255 10.07 -11.93 -10.73
CA ALA A 255 10.33 -10.63 -10.12
C ALA A 255 10.13 -9.45 -11.10
N ARG A 256 9.08 -9.51 -11.95
CA ARG A 256 8.85 -8.54 -13.05
C ARG A 256 7.37 -8.21 -13.21
N LEU A 257 7.12 -7.08 -13.88
CA LEU A 257 5.84 -6.74 -14.50
C LEU A 257 6.08 -6.58 -16.01
N PRO A 258 5.14 -6.99 -16.88
CA PRO A 258 5.37 -7.04 -18.33
C PRO A 258 5.62 -5.66 -18.95
N PHE A 259 5.21 -4.57 -18.29
CA PHE A 259 5.38 -3.20 -18.76
C PHE A 259 6.60 -2.48 -18.14
N LEU A 260 7.25 -3.08 -17.13
CA LEU A 260 8.34 -2.46 -16.37
C LEU A 260 9.68 -3.14 -16.72
N ARG A 261 10.68 -2.34 -17.10
CA ARG A 261 12.01 -2.85 -17.44
C ARG A 261 12.89 -2.98 -16.18
N ASP A 262 13.91 -3.84 -16.26
CA ASP A 262 14.80 -4.12 -15.13
C ASP A 262 15.53 -2.85 -14.63
N ASP A 263 15.96 -1.96 -15.54
CA ASP A 263 16.60 -0.69 -15.20
C ASP A 263 15.63 0.26 -14.46
N GLU A 264 14.37 0.32 -14.88
CA GLU A 264 13.33 1.12 -14.25
C GLU A 264 12.98 0.59 -12.85
N TYR A 265 12.90 -0.74 -12.69
CA TYR A 265 12.69 -1.38 -11.40
C TYR A 265 13.83 -1.08 -10.43
N TRP A 266 15.09 -1.27 -10.85
CA TRP A 266 16.24 -1.01 -9.98
C TRP A 266 16.43 0.48 -9.68
N GLU A 267 16.04 1.37 -10.59
CA GLU A 267 15.97 2.82 -10.30
C GLU A 267 14.97 3.10 -9.17
N SER A 268 13.78 2.50 -9.21
CA SER A 268 12.77 2.61 -8.14
C SER A 268 13.24 2.02 -6.81
N VAL A 269 13.87 0.85 -6.83
CA VAL A 269 14.48 0.25 -5.63
C VAL A 269 15.53 1.18 -5.01
N ASN A 270 16.37 1.82 -5.84
CA ASN A 270 17.38 2.77 -5.38
C ASN A 270 16.78 4.06 -4.82
N ILE A 271 15.63 4.52 -5.35
CA ILE A 271 14.87 5.63 -4.77
C ILE A 271 14.41 5.26 -3.35
N VAL A 272 13.77 4.10 -3.17
CA VAL A 272 13.33 3.63 -1.84
C VAL A 272 14.52 3.47 -0.88
N LYS A 273 15.63 2.90 -1.33
CA LYS A 273 16.88 2.80 -0.55
C LYS A 273 17.40 4.16 -0.10
N SER A 274 17.40 5.14 -1.00
CA SER A 274 17.85 6.51 -0.70
C SER A 274 16.96 7.18 0.34
N THR A 275 15.66 6.90 0.31
CA THR A 275 14.69 7.38 1.31
C THR A 275 14.93 6.75 2.67
N ILE A 276 15.18 5.44 2.75
CA ILE A 276 15.57 4.78 4.00
C ILE A 276 16.81 5.48 4.58
N ASN A 277 17.85 5.67 3.78
CA ASN A 277 19.07 6.35 4.23
C ASN A 277 18.81 7.78 4.71
N ALA A 278 17.96 8.54 4.02
CA ALA A 278 17.58 9.90 4.41
C ALA A 278 16.80 9.92 5.74
N LEU A 279 15.83 9.02 5.91
CA LEU A 279 15.07 8.89 7.15
C LEU A 279 15.95 8.58 8.35
N GLN A 280 16.89 7.63 8.20
CA GLN A 280 17.79 7.27 9.29
C GLN A 280 18.74 8.41 9.64
N ARG A 281 19.23 9.18 8.64
CA ARG A 281 20.03 10.39 8.88
C ARG A 281 19.24 11.47 9.62
N GLU A 282 17.98 11.67 9.24
CA GLU A 282 17.12 12.70 9.84
C GLU A 282 16.67 12.34 11.26
N THR A 283 16.41 11.07 11.52
CA THR A 283 15.84 10.62 12.81
C THR A 283 16.89 10.11 13.79
N GLY A 284 18.04 9.64 13.31
CA GLY A 284 19.03 8.89 14.09
C GLY A 284 18.59 7.47 14.45
N LEU A 285 17.49 6.98 13.86
CA LEU A 285 16.90 5.67 14.17
C LEU A 285 17.18 4.67 13.06
N ARG A 286 17.33 3.39 13.43
CA ARG A 286 17.44 2.26 12.51
C ARG A 286 16.06 1.87 11.97
N TYR A 287 15.91 1.74 10.65
CA TYR A 287 14.65 1.30 10.03
C TYR A 287 14.64 -0.22 9.88
N VAL A 288 13.79 -0.90 10.66
CA VAL A 288 13.55 -2.34 10.57
C VAL A 288 12.10 -2.57 10.17
N GLY A 289 11.87 -3.26 9.05
CA GLY A 289 10.52 -3.50 8.55
C GLY A 289 10.43 -3.34 7.05
N VAL A 290 9.30 -2.81 6.57
CA VAL A 290 9.06 -2.57 5.14
C VAL A 290 8.98 -1.07 4.87
N LEU A 291 9.62 -0.64 3.78
CA LEU A 291 9.29 0.62 3.13
C LEU A 291 8.89 0.32 1.70
N SER A 292 7.74 0.86 1.30
CA SER A 292 7.17 0.71 -0.02
C SER A 292 7.03 2.07 -0.67
N GLY A 293 7.28 2.14 -1.97
CA GLY A 293 6.94 3.29 -2.80
C GLY A 293 5.89 2.90 -3.83
N GLN A 294 4.79 3.65 -3.89
CA GLN A 294 3.92 3.65 -5.05
C GLN A 294 4.55 4.55 -6.10
N PHE A 295 4.87 3.97 -7.25
CA PHE A 295 5.48 4.65 -8.38
C PHE A 295 4.50 4.74 -9.54
N MET A 296 4.78 5.70 -10.42
CA MET A 296 4.23 5.78 -11.75
C MET A 296 5.39 5.88 -12.73
N LEU A 297 5.35 5.10 -13.80
CA LEU A 297 6.27 5.29 -14.92
C LEU A 297 5.73 6.43 -15.76
N THR A 298 6.38 7.58 -15.73
CA THR A 298 5.89 8.80 -16.39
C THR A 298 6.82 9.23 -17.52
N SER A 299 6.48 10.33 -18.20
CA SER A 299 7.37 11.00 -19.15
C SER A 299 8.66 11.56 -18.53
N TYR A 300 8.84 11.44 -17.21
CA TYR A 300 10.08 11.74 -16.49
C TYR A 300 10.84 10.47 -16.04
N GLY A 301 10.29 9.27 -16.30
CA GLY A 301 10.78 7.99 -15.81
C GLY A 301 10.09 7.58 -14.50
N PRO A 302 10.69 6.66 -13.73
CA PRO A 302 10.19 6.27 -12.41
C PRO A 302 9.94 7.48 -11.49
N THR A 303 8.67 7.74 -11.19
CA THR A 303 8.23 8.89 -10.40
C THR A 303 7.47 8.37 -9.18
N LEU A 304 7.90 8.77 -7.98
CA LEU A 304 7.27 8.33 -6.75
C LEU A 304 6.03 9.16 -6.44
N ILE A 305 4.90 8.48 -6.26
CA ILE A 305 3.59 9.07 -5.93
C ILE A 305 3.41 9.18 -4.42
N GLU A 306 3.67 8.11 -3.68
CA GLU A 306 3.62 8.10 -2.21
C GLU A 306 4.42 6.94 -1.60
N TYR A 307 4.64 6.99 -0.29
CA TYR A 307 5.30 5.94 0.48
C TYR A 307 4.31 5.22 1.39
N TYR A 308 4.62 3.95 1.68
CA TYR A 308 4.00 3.18 2.76
C TYR A 308 5.10 2.60 3.66
N SER A 309 4.93 2.69 4.96
CA SER A 309 5.84 2.17 6.00
C SER A 309 5.57 0.71 6.37
N ARG A 310 4.89 -0.02 5.50
CA ARG A 310 4.41 -1.39 5.68
C ARG A 310 4.23 -2.09 4.33
N LEU A 311 3.86 -3.37 4.33
CA LEU A 311 3.43 -4.05 3.12
C LEU A 311 2.13 -3.44 2.57
N GLY A 312 1.99 -3.43 1.24
CA GLY A 312 0.76 -3.06 0.54
C GLY A 312 -0.41 -3.99 0.89
N ASP A 313 -1.62 -3.55 0.64
CA ASP A 313 -2.84 -4.35 0.81
C ASP A 313 -3.79 -3.99 -0.35
N PRO A 314 -3.89 -4.79 -1.43
CA PRO A 314 -3.68 -6.24 -1.44
C PRO A 314 -2.27 -6.71 -1.85
N GLU A 315 -1.29 -5.82 -2.08
CA GLU A 315 -0.01 -6.20 -2.68
C GLU A 315 0.81 -7.19 -1.85
N ALA A 316 0.59 -7.26 -0.53
CA ALA A 316 1.19 -8.28 0.34
C ALA A 316 0.88 -9.71 -0.12
N LEU A 317 -0.35 -9.96 -0.59
CA LEU A 317 -0.78 -11.29 -1.02
C LEU A 317 0.08 -11.76 -2.20
N ASN A 318 0.27 -10.89 -3.19
CA ASN A 318 1.09 -11.17 -4.37
C ASN A 318 2.56 -11.38 -3.99
N ALA A 319 3.13 -10.47 -3.19
CA ALA A 319 4.53 -10.54 -2.77
C ALA A 319 4.83 -11.85 -2.01
N LEU A 320 3.98 -12.20 -1.04
CA LEU A 320 4.15 -13.38 -0.19
C LEU A 320 3.88 -14.69 -0.95
N ALA A 321 3.00 -14.69 -1.95
CA ALA A 321 2.78 -15.87 -2.78
C ALA A 321 3.93 -16.14 -3.76
N LEU A 322 4.61 -15.11 -4.24
CA LEU A 322 5.78 -15.27 -5.10
C LEU A 322 7.05 -15.62 -4.31
N LEU A 323 7.17 -15.19 -3.06
CA LEU A 323 8.35 -15.49 -2.24
C LEU A 323 8.57 -17.00 -2.09
N ARG A 324 9.81 -17.43 -2.32
CA ARG A 324 10.33 -18.76 -2.00
C ARG A 324 11.45 -18.59 -0.97
N GLY A 325 11.12 -18.89 0.28
CA GLY A 325 11.95 -18.69 1.46
C GLY A 325 11.06 -18.72 2.69
N ASP A 326 11.63 -19.00 3.86
CA ASP A 326 10.88 -18.98 5.12
C ASP A 326 10.65 -17.53 5.56
N PHE A 327 9.39 -17.12 5.63
CA PHE A 327 9.05 -15.73 5.95
C PHE A 327 9.34 -15.36 7.41
N LEU A 328 9.29 -16.31 8.33
CA LEU A 328 9.70 -16.08 9.71
C LEU A 328 11.21 -15.84 9.77
N GLU A 329 12.00 -16.67 9.11
CA GLU A 329 13.47 -16.50 9.07
C GLU A 329 13.88 -15.17 8.42
N LEU A 330 13.14 -14.72 7.40
CA LEU A 330 13.33 -13.41 6.79
C LEU A 330 13.13 -12.27 7.79
N ILE A 331 12.03 -12.33 8.55
CA ILE A 331 11.72 -11.31 9.57
C ILE A 331 12.77 -11.34 10.68
N GLU A 332 13.11 -12.52 11.20
CA GLU A 332 14.16 -12.69 12.22
C GLU A 332 15.51 -12.14 11.72
N ALA A 333 15.89 -12.45 10.47
CA ALA A 333 17.10 -11.89 9.86
C ALA A 333 17.06 -10.36 9.73
N ALA A 334 15.91 -9.76 9.40
CA ALA A 334 15.77 -8.31 9.33
C ALA A 334 15.93 -7.66 10.71
N VAL A 335 15.29 -8.21 11.74
CA VAL A 335 15.35 -7.69 13.11
C VAL A 335 16.76 -7.83 13.70
N GLU A 336 17.43 -8.95 13.43
CA GLU A 336 18.78 -9.23 13.91
C GLU A 336 19.90 -8.56 13.08
N GLY A 337 19.59 -7.95 11.94
CA GLY A 337 20.61 -7.34 11.06
C GLY A 337 21.44 -8.34 10.27
N ARG A 338 20.84 -9.48 9.92
CA ARG A 338 21.43 -10.58 9.14
C ARG A 338 20.78 -10.75 7.77
N LEU A 339 20.08 -9.73 7.26
CA LEU A 339 19.32 -9.81 6.01
C LEU A 339 20.15 -10.29 4.80
N PRO A 340 21.44 -9.94 4.62
CA PRO A 340 22.25 -10.46 3.51
C PRO A 340 22.47 -11.98 3.51
N SER A 341 22.28 -12.65 4.65
CA SER A 341 22.43 -14.10 4.78
C SER A 341 21.15 -14.88 4.45
N PHE A 342 20.02 -14.19 4.26
CA PHE A 342 18.76 -14.83 3.94
C PHE A 342 18.76 -15.34 2.50
N ASN A 343 18.51 -16.64 2.32
CA ASN A 343 18.42 -17.25 1.01
C ASN A 343 16.98 -17.20 0.51
N TYR A 344 16.76 -16.64 -0.68
CA TYR A 344 15.42 -16.51 -1.25
C TYR A 344 15.46 -16.55 -2.77
N SER A 345 14.30 -16.89 -3.34
CA SER A 345 14.01 -16.69 -4.75
C SER A 345 12.55 -16.27 -4.90
N PHE A 346 12.14 -15.94 -6.13
CA PHE A 346 10.74 -15.70 -6.46
C PHE A 346 10.24 -16.74 -7.46
N SER A 347 9.00 -17.18 -7.28
CA SER A 347 8.31 -18.03 -8.24
C SER A 347 8.20 -17.35 -9.59
N ASN A 348 8.29 -18.12 -10.68
CA ASN A 348 8.03 -17.63 -12.04
C ASN A 348 6.53 -17.57 -12.37
N GLU A 349 5.65 -17.80 -11.40
CA GLU A 349 4.20 -17.70 -11.56
C GLU A 349 3.73 -16.24 -11.70
N VAL A 350 2.54 -16.08 -12.25
CA VAL A 350 1.73 -14.86 -12.18
C VAL A 350 0.79 -14.96 -10.98
N THR A 351 0.60 -13.84 -10.29
CA THR A 351 -0.39 -13.70 -9.21
C THR A 351 -1.43 -12.65 -9.58
N VAL A 352 -2.69 -12.94 -9.29
CA VAL A 352 -3.81 -12.00 -9.41
C VAL A 352 -4.57 -12.03 -8.08
N ALA A 353 -4.57 -10.90 -7.38
CA ALA A 353 -5.35 -10.68 -6.17
C ALA A 353 -6.54 -9.77 -6.51
N LYS A 354 -7.74 -10.13 -6.05
CA LYS A 354 -8.96 -9.33 -6.25
C LYS A 354 -9.72 -9.20 -4.95
N ALA A 355 -10.02 -7.95 -4.58
CA ALA A 355 -10.84 -7.65 -3.42
C ALA A 355 -12.33 -7.72 -3.80
N ILE A 356 -13.11 -8.33 -2.90
CA ILE A 356 -14.56 -8.33 -2.95
C ILE A 356 -15.05 -7.40 -1.84
N ALA A 357 -15.81 -6.37 -2.21
CA ALA A 357 -16.37 -5.40 -1.28
C ALA A 357 -17.90 -5.34 -1.39
N PRO A 358 -18.63 -5.08 -0.29
CA PRO A 358 -20.05 -4.74 -0.37
C PRO A 358 -20.25 -3.37 -1.01
N LEU A 359 -21.26 -3.23 -1.87
CA LEU A 359 -21.60 -1.97 -2.52
C LEU A 359 -21.83 -0.88 -1.45
N GLY A 360 -21.21 0.29 -1.65
CA GLY A 360 -21.15 1.38 -0.68
C GLY A 360 -19.73 1.72 -0.28
N TYR A 361 -18.83 0.74 -0.24
CA TYR A 361 -17.38 1.00 -0.18
C TYR A 361 -16.93 1.81 -1.43
N PRO A 362 -15.99 2.78 -1.30
CA PRO A 362 -15.29 3.21 -0.08
C PRO A 362 -15.95 4.33 0.73
N HIS A 363 -16.98 4.99 0.19
CA HIS A 363 -17.54 6.23 0.75
C HIS A 363 -18.67 6.02 1.76
N ARG A 364 -19.62 5.13 1.46
CA ARG A 364 -20.78 4.78 2.29
C ARG A 364 -20.55 3.47 3.05
N ARG A 365 -19.55 3.50 3.93
CA ARG A 365 -19.17 2.35 4.77
C ARG A 365 -20.30 1.89 5.68
N ASP A 366 -21.17 2.80 6.09
CA ASP A 366 -22.40 2.55 6.84
C ASP A 366 -23.36 1.63 6.08
N LEU A 367 -23.54 1.88 4.77
CA LEU A 367 -24.35 1.02 3.90
C LEU A 367 -23.65 -0.30 3.59
N ALA A 368 -22.33 -0.30 3.56
CA ALA A 368 -21.53 -1.48 3.27
C ALA A 368 -21.36 -2.42 4.47
N ALA A 369 -21.66 -1.99 5.71
CA ALA A 369 -21.52 -2.80 6.92
C ALA A 369 -22.76 -3.67 7.21
N GLY A 370 -22.57 -4.70 8.02
CA GLY A 370 -23.62 -5.61 8.51
C GLY A 370 -24.19 -6.56 7.46
N ARG A 371 -23.65 -6.58 6.23
CA ARG A 371 -24.14 -7.41 5.13
C ARG A 371 -23.67 -8.84 5.28
N ARG A 372 -24.59 -9.80 5.09
CA ARG A 372 -24.30 -11.23 5.17
C ARG A 372 -23.61 -11.70 3.91
N ILE A 373 -22.57 -12.51 4.08
CA ILE A 373 -21.89 -13.19 2.98
C ILE A 373 -21.83 -14.69 3.24
N SER A 374 -21.90 -15.47 2.17
CA SER A 374 -21.66 -16.91 2.16
C SER A 374 -20.43 -17.21 1.29
N ILE A 375 -19.64 -18.17 1.75
CA ILE A 375 -18.34 -18.51 1.13
C ILE A 375 -18.27 -20.03 1.00
N ASP A 376 -18.10 -20.53 -0.22
CA ASP A 376 -17.77 -21.94 -0.45
C ASP A 376 -16.25 -22.17 -0.36
N PHE A 377 -15.78 -22.43 0.87
CA PHE A 377 -14.37 -22.70 1.14
C PHE A 377 -13.83 -23.93 0.39
N ASN A 378 -14.67 -24.96 0.18
CA ASN A 378 -14.24 -26.19 -0.46
C ASN A 378 -14.06 -25.98 -1.97
N GLY A 379 -14.97 -25.24 -2.60
CA GLY A 379 -14.84 -24.84 -4.00
C GLY A 379 -13.57 -24.00 -4.24
N ILE A 380 -13.34 -22.97 -3.42
CA ILE A 380 -12.15 -22.11 -3.52
C ILE A 380 -10.86 -22.95 -3.37
N LYS A 381 -10.81 -23.84 -2.37
CA LYS A 381 -9.66 -24.71 -2.14
C LYS A 381 -9.40 -25.67 -3.30
N LYS A 382 -10.45 -26.24 -3.92
CA LYS A 382 -10.33 -27.13 -5.08
C LYS A 382 -9.71 -26.44 -6.30
N LEU A 383 -9.95 -25.14 -6.45
CA LEU A 383 -9.37 -24.31 -7.50
C LEU A 383 -7.93 -23.85 -7.21
N GLY A 384 -7.45 -24.09 -5.99
CA GLY A 384 -6.10 -23.72 -5.57
C GLY A 384 -5.93 -22.21 -5.29
N CYS A 385 -7.02 -21.47 -5.10
CA CYS A 385 -6.96 -20.06 -4.72
C CYS A 385 -6.73 -19.88 -3.22
N GLY A 386 -6.07 -18.79 -2.82
CA GLY A 386 -6.08 -18.26 -1.47
C GLY A 386 -7.32 -17.40 -1.22
N LEU A 387 -7.85 -17.44 0.00
CA LEU A 387 -8.95 -16.58 0.46
C LEU A 387 -8.50 -15.86 1.73
N TYR A 388 -8.47 -14.54 1.67
CA TYR A 388 -8.02 -13.71 2.77
C TYR A 388 -9.15 -12.81 3.28
N PHE A 389 -9.58 -13.02 4.51
CA PHE A 389 -10.52 -12.12 5.18
C PHE A 389 -9.89 -10.74 5.43
N GLY A 390 -10.59 -9.70 5.02
CA GLY A 390 -10.31 -8.31 5.38
C GLY A 390 -11.27 -7.83 6.45
N SER A 391 -12.27 -7.05 6.03
CA SER A 391 -13.24 -6.38 6.88
C SER A 391 -14.50 -7.21 7.11
N VAL A 392 -14.34 -8.40 7.72
CA VAL A 392 -15.42 -9.36 7.99
C VAL A 392 -15.27 -9.96 9.39
N GLU A 393 -16.40 -10.14 10.07
CA GLU A 393 -16.50 -10.89 11.33
C GLU A 393 -17.37 -12.14 11.16
N TYR A 394 -17.22 -13.09 12.09
CA TYR A 394 -18.08 -14.27 12.19
C TYR A 394 -18.89 -14.23 13.48
N VAL A 395 -20.20 -13.96 13.35
CA VAL A 395 -21.10 -13.75 14.50
C VAL A 395 -22.40 -14.53 14.25
N ASN A 396 -22.86 -15.26 15.27
CA ASN A 396 -24.09 -16.05 15.24
C ASN A 396 -24.18 -17.04 14.06
N GLY A 397 -23.05 -17.64 13.68
CA GLY A 397 -23.01 -18.61 12.59
C GLY A 397 -22.90 -18.01 11.19
N GLU A 398 -22.88 -16.67 11.06
CA GLU A 398 -22.88 -15.96 9.78
C GLU A 398 -21.63 -15.08 9.63
N TYR A 399 -21.12 -14.96 8.40
CA TYR A 399 -20.10 -13.95 8.07
C TYR A 399 -20.77 -12.62 7.77
N ARG A 400 -20.30 -11.55 8.42
CA ARG A 400 -20.84 -10.19 8.27
C ARG A 400 -19.74 -9.20 7.94
N THR A 401 -20.02 -8.34 6.99
CA THR A 401 -19.10 -7.27 6.54
C THR A 401 -19.05 -6.12 7.54
N LEU A 402 -17.89 -5.45 7.64
CA LEU A 402 -17.66 -4.29 8.52
C LEU A 402 -17.49 -2.98 7.72
N GLY A 403 -17.97 -2.96 6.47
CA GLY A 403 -18.05 -1.74 5.66
C GLY A 403 -16.77 -1.38 4.87
N SER A 404 -15.82 -2.30 4.73
CA SER A 404 -14.67 -2.19 3.83
C SER A 404 -14.55 -3.45 2.94
N ARG A 405 -13.42 -3.62 2.24
CA ARG A 405 -13.09 -4.85 1.49
C ARG A 405 -13.31 -6.07 2.38
N ALA A 406 -14.24 -6.93 2.00
CA ALA A 406 -14.70 -8.02 2.85
C ALA A 406 -13.69 -9.18 2.85
N VAL A 407 -13.35 -9.65 1.65
CA VAL A 407 -12.39 -10.72 1.43
C VAL A 407 -11.58 -10.43 0.17
N GLU A 408 -10.43 -11.06 0.05
CA GLU A 408 -9.55 -10.99 -1.11
C GLU A 408 -9.24 -12.40 -1.60
N ILE A 409 -9.39 -12.62 -2.91
CA ILE A 409 -9.07 -13.87 -3.58
C ILE A 409 -7.71 -13.71 -4.25
N LEU A 410 -6.79 -14.63 -3.95
CA LEU A 410 -5.49 -14.71 -4.62
C LEU A 410 -5.45 -15.96 -5.50
N ALA A 411 -5.23 -15.78 -6.80
CA ALA A 411 -5.01 -16.87 -7.73
C ALA A 411 -3.59 -16.83 -8.30
N THR A 412 -3.01 -18.01 -8.52
CA THR A 412 -1.75 -18.18 -9.24
C THR A 412 -1.96 -18.92 -10.56
N GLY A 413 -1.10 -18.63 -11.53
CA GLY A 413 -1.10 -19.31 -12.82
C GLY A 413 0.21 -19.12 -13.57
N SER A 414 0.37 -19.86 -14.66
CA SER A 414 1.49 -19.70 -15.59
C SER A 414 1.38 -18.44 -16.46
N SER A 415 0.19 -17.83 -16.51
CA SER A 415 -0.11 -16.60 -17.25
C SER A 415 -1.17 -15.76 -16.54
N TYR A 416 -1.26 -14.48 -16.91
CA TYR A 416 -2.34 -13.58 -16.48
C TYR A 416 -3.73 -14.14 -16.80
N SER A 417 -3.92 -14.68 -18.00
CA SER A 417 -5.20 -15.28 -18.41
C SER A 417 -5.62 -16.43 -17.50
N GLU A 418 -4.69 -17.31 -17.12
CA GLU A 418 -4.97 -18.45 -16.25
C GLU A 418 -5.28 -17.99 -14.82
N ALA A 419 -4.44 -17.12 -14.25
CA ALA A 419 -4.64 -16.61 -12.89
C ALA A 419 -5.93 -15.79 -12.77
N HIS A 420 -6.24 -14.95 -13.76
CA HIS A 420 -7.48 -14.18 -13.83
C HIS A 420 -8.71 -15.08 -13.90
N ALA A 421 -8.71 -16.10 -14.78
CA ALA A 421 -9.85 -17.00 -14.93
C ALA A 421 -10.14 -17.76 -13.63
N LYS A 422 -9.09 -18.27 -12.96
CA LYS A 422 -9.23 -18.91 -11.64
C LYS A 422 -9.77 -17.95 -10.59
N ALA A 423 -9.27 -16.69 -10.56
CA ALA A 423 -9.76 -15.69 -9.62
C ALA A 423 -11.26 -15.42 -9.82
N GLU A 424 -11.73 -15.26 -11.05
CA GLU A 424 -13.17 -15.03 -11.34
C GLU A 424 -14.03 -16.24 -10.94
N GLU A 425 -13.55 -17.46 -11.20
CA GLU A 425 -14.26 -18.67 -10.77
C GLU A 425 -14.37 -18.72 -9.24
N CYS A 426 -13.27 -18.43 -8.51
CA CYS A 426 -13.23 -18.36 -7.06
C CYS A 426 -14.13 -17.22 -6.49
N ILE A 427 -14.21 -16.06 -7.17
CA ILE A 427 -15.08 -14.95 -6.75
C ILE A 427 -16.56 -15.34 -6.85
N SER A 428 -16.94 -16.13 -7.86
CA SER A 428 -18.33 -16.60 -8.00
C SER A 428 -18.83 -17.46 -6.83
N LEU A 429 -17.90 -17.95 -6.00
CA LEU A 429 -18.14 -18.76 -4.80
C LEU A 429 -18.32 -17.92 -3.53
N VAL A 430 -18.15 -16.61 -3.61
CA VAL A 430 -18.44 -15.65 -2.54
C VAL A 430 -19.72 -14.90 -2.92
N LYS A 431 -20.78 -15.13 -2.14
CA LYS A 431 -22.12 -14.62 -2.44
C LYS A 431 -22.68 -13.82 -1.28
N SER A 432 -23.70 -13.02 -1.58
CA SER A 432 -24.52 -12.33 -0.60
C SER A 432 -25.95 -12.44 -1.08
N SER A 433 -26.85 -12.90 -0.21
CA SER A 433 -28.29 -13.00 -0.50
C SER A 433 -29.01 -11.66 -0.38
N ASP A 434 -28.40 -10.69 0.32
CA ASP A 434 -29.11 -9.52 0.84
C ASP A 434 -28.56 -8.19 0.28
N TRP A 435 -27.41 -8.25 -0.39
CA TRP A 435 -26.67 -7.06 -0.79
C TRP A 435 -25.77 -7.33 -1.98
N LYS A 436 -25.57 -6.33 -2.85
CA LYS A 436 -24.65 -6.45 -3.97
C LYS A 436 -23.20 -6.43 -3.49
N LEU A 437 -22.43 -7.44 -3.88
CA LEU A 437 -20.97 -7.41 -3.79
C LEU A 437 -20.41 -6.87 -5.11
N ILE A 438 -19.28 -6.19 -5.02
CA ILE A 438 -18.52 -5.62 -6.13
C ILE A 438 -17.07 -6.12 -6.05
N HIS A 439 -16.50 -6.38 -7.22
CA HIS A 439 -15.07 -6.59 -7.45
C HIS A 439 -14.76 -6.00 -8.82
N ARG A 440 -13.47 -5.80 -9.11
CA ARG A 440 -13.05 -5.47 -10.48
C ARG A 440 -12.77 -6.72 -11.29
N VAL A 441 -13.47 -6.85 -12.41
CA VAL A 441 -13.32 -8.01 -13.30
C VAL A 441 -12.01 -7.89 -14.05
N ASP A 442 -11.69 -6.72 -14.59
CA ASP A 442 -10.55 -6.51 -15.50
C ASP A 442 -9.16 -6.59 -14.85
N VAL A 443 -9.06 -6.69 -13.52
CA VAL A 443 -7.78 -6.93 -12.82
C VAL A 443 -7.18 -8.25 -13.30
N GLY A 444 -5.95 -8.17 -13.84
CA GLY A 444 -5.26 -9.32 -14.42
C GLY A 444 -5.79 -9.78 -15.78
N GLU A 445 -6.76 -9.08 -16.38
CA GLU A 445 -7.21 -9.38 -17.74
C GLU A 445 -6.09 -9.10 -18.76
N PRO A 446 -5.86 -9.98 -19.75
CA PRO A 446 -4.83 -9.76 -20.78
C PRO A 446 -4.97 -8.41 -21.51
N SER A 447 -6.18 -7.96 -21.80
CA SER A 447 -6.44 -6.70 -22.51
C SER A 447 -5.98 -5.47 -21.71
N LEU A 448 -6.21 -5.47 -20.39
CA LEU A 448 -5.70 -4.44 -19.49
C LEU A 448 -4.17 -4.47 -19.47
N MET A 449 -3.57 -5.65 -19.46
CA MET A 449 -2.11 -5.78 -19.42
C MET A 449 -1.44 -5.28 -20.69
N GLU A 450 -2.01 -5.56 -21.86
CA GLU A 450 -1.55 -4.99 -23.12
C GLU A 450 -1.67 -3.46 -23.14
N ARG A 451 -2.76 -2.91 -22.58
CA ARG A 451 -2.91 -1.46 -22.44
C ARG A 451 -1.78 -0.87 -21.59
N ARG A 452 -1.46 -1.48 -20.45
CA ARG A 452 -0.35 -1.02 -19.59
C ARG A 452 1.01 -1.07 -20.29
N ILE A 453 1.27 -2.10 -21.11
CA ILE A 453 2.49 -2.19 -21.90
C ILE A 453 2.57 -1.03 -22.90
N ARG A 454 1.48 -0.75 -23.62
CA ARG A 454 1.42 0.37 -24.58
C ARG A 454 1.62 1.73 -23.90
N ASP A 455 0.91 1.96 -22.79
CA ASP A 455 1.01 3.21 -22.02
C ASP A 455 2.44 3.42 -21.49
N ALA A 456 3.10 2.34 -21.04
CA ALA A 456 4.48 2.37 -20.57
C ALA A 456 5.49 2.66 -21.68
N GLU A 457 5.33 2.09 -22.88
CA GLU A 457 6.22 2.40 -24.01
C GLU A 457 6.06 3.85 -24.48
N LEU A 458 4.83 4.39 -24.50
CA LEU A 458 4.59 5.79 -24.88
C LEU A 458 5.35 6.77 -23.98
N VAL A 459 5.25 6.62 -22.65
CA VAL A 459 5.98 7.50 -21.73
C VAL A 459 7.49 7.27 -21.76
N ARG A 460 7.92 6.06 -22.10
CA ARG A 460 9.32 5.65 -22.16
C ARG A 460 10.09 6.30 -23.30
N GLU A 461 9.48 6.39 -24.48
CA GLU A 461 10.04 7.14 -25.60
C GLU A 461 10.35 8.58 -25.19
N VAL A 462 9.42 9.23 -24.49
CA VAL A 462 9.56 10.61 -24.04
C VAL A 462 10.66 10.77 -22.99
N TYR A 463 10.66 9.97 -21.91
CA TYR A 463 11.63 10.18 -20.84
C TYR A 463 13.06 9.82 -21.28
N ARG A 464 13.23 8.83 -22.17
CA ARG A 464 14.55 8.48 -22.70
C ARG A 464 15.11 9.56 -23.61
N TRP A 465 14.26 10.15 -24.47
CA TRP A 465 14.64 11.31 -25.27
C TRP A 465 15.05 12.49 -24.36
N ARG A 466 14.28 12.77 -23.31
CA ARG A 466 14.64 13.83 -22.35
C ARG A 466 16.00 13.57 -21.69
N ARG A 467 16.25 12.34 -21.23
CA ARG A 467 17.53 11.94 -20.63
C ARG A 467 18.71 12.10 -21.60
N SER A 468 18.55 11.69 -22.86
CA SER A 468 19.63 11.82 -23.86
C SER A 468 19.96 13.27 -24.24
N HIS A 469 19.07 14.22 -23.95
CA HIS A 469 19.26 15.65 -24.19
C HIS A 469 19.59 16.45 -22.91
N GLY A 470 19.96 15.77 -21.81
CA GLY A 470 20.29 16.43 -20.53
C GLY A 470 19.09 16.96 -19.75
N LEU A 471 17.86 16.69 -20.21
CA LEU A 471 16.60 17.11 -19.58
C LEU A 471 16.02 16.05 -18.63
N GLY A 472 16.75 14.97 -18.37
CA GLY A 472 16.32 13.90 -17.47
C GLY A 472 16.15 14.32 -16.01
N ARG A 473 16.79 15.43 -15.62
CA ARG A 473 16.74 16.00 -14.26
C ARG A 473 16.24 17.44 -14.23
N VAL A 474 15.89 18.00 -15.38
CA VAL A 474 15.44 19.39 -15.49
C VAL A 474 14.00 19.37 -15.94
N ARG A 475 13.13 19.99 -15.16
CA ARG A 475 11.76 20.27 -15.56
C ARG A 475 11.60 21.74 -15.80
N ILE A 476 10.94 22.03 -16.90
CA ILE A 476 10.65 23.38 -17.35
C ILE A 476 9.13 23.50 -17.29
N ASP A 477 8.64 24.35 -16.41
CA ASP A 477 7.23 24.70 -16.31
C ASP A 477 7.04 26.11 -16.87
N TRP A 478 6.02 26.29 -17.69
CA TRP A 478 5.69 27.59 -18.28
C TRP A 478 4.29 27.98 -17.84
N VAL A 479 4.24 28.96 -16.93
CA VAL A 479 2.98 29.56 -16.49
C VAL A 479 2.73 30.80 -17.36
N PRO A 480 1.64 30.87 -18.15
CA PRO A 480 1.30 32.06 -18.92
C PRO A 480 1.27 33.30 -18.02
N GLY A 481 2.07 34.32 -18.35
CA GLY A 481 2.18 35.56 -17.57
C GLY A 481 3.25 35.54 -16.46
N ARG A 482 4.06 34.48 -16.34
CA ARG A 482 5.27 34.43 -15.51
C ARG A 482 6.47 33.94 -16.33
N ASP A 483 7.67 34.17 -15.81
CA ASP A 483 8.89 33.60 -16.38
C ASP A 483 8.86 32.07 -16.29
N VAL A 484 9.58 31.43 -17.22
CA VAL A 484 9.78 29.98 -17.27
C VAL A 484 10.37 29.51 -15.94
N ALA A 485 9.63 28.68 -15.19
CA ALA A 485 10.11 28.08 -13.97
C ALA A 485 10.91 26.82 -14.29
N VAL A 486 12.22 26.88 -14.08
CA VAL A 486 13.10 25.71 -14.24
C VAL A 486 13.30 25.07 -12.87
N TYR A 487 12.74 23.87 -12.71
CA TYR A 487 13.01 23.00 -11.57
C TYR A 487 14.15 22.07 -11.93
N ASP A 488 15.34 22.35 -11.41
CA ASP A 488 16.48 21.45 -11.49
C ASP A 488 16.41 20.44 -10.33
N TYR A 489 16.25 19.18 -10.67
CA TYR A 489 16.20 18.07 -9.73
C TYR A 489 17.56 17.37 -9.51
N SER A 490 18.67 17.97 -9.98
CA SER A 490 20.03 17.49 -9.71
C SER A 490 20.46 17.53 -8.24
#